data_AF-A0A8H3XE99-F1
#
_entry.id   AF-A0A8H3XE99-F1
#
_cell.length_a   1.000
_cell.length_b   1.000
_cell.length_c   1.000
_cell.angle_alpha   90.00
_cell.angle_beta   90.00
_cell.angle_gamma   90.00
#
_symmetry.space_group_name_H-M   'P 1'
#
loop_
_entity.id
_entity.type
_entity.pdbx_description
1 polymer ?
#
loop_
_entity_poly.entity_id
_entity_poly.type
_entity_poly.pdbx_seq_one_letter_code
_entity_poly.pdbx_strand_id
1 'polypeptide(L)'
;MIALPNECFLKIFNNLQRDNGDLLHKDLFSCLLVNRQWCRIIVPILWSNPLIHFSNKKLIRICLLTLNSEEQTLLIPFKITLPNDPKPLFNYTSYITFVSNYLNSGIDDWLYNERCETDNDWRSNQNRSYQPSYGSNRHLMIYYYEGLVNAIKCSLIKMFLRTSKNLDNLIINGIIHDKMILEDIYRKTTITTIKFSYSSFNSEERKLFMEILNRNITLTSLSFENCKLGSEGGQVLAEKE
;
A
#
# COMPACT_ATOMS: atom_id res chain seq x y z
N MET A 1 -19.53 -32.48 21.77
CA MET A 1 -19.34 -32.01 20.38
C MET A 1 -17.84 -31.76 20.22
N ILE A 2 -17.14 -32.55 19.38
CA ILE A 2 -15.69 -32.40 19.20
C ILE A 2 -15.48 -31.19 18.28
N ALA A 3 -14.92 -30.10 18.82
CA ALA A 3 -14.55 -28.94 18.02
C ALA A 3 -13.26 -29.26 17.25
N LEU A 4 -13.24 -28.94 15.95
CA LEU A 4 -12.03 -29.06 15.14
C LEU A 4 -10.92 -28.12 15.68
N PRO A 5 -9.66 -28.58 15.76
CA PRO A 5 -8.53 -27.72 16.09
C PRO A 5 -8.35 -26.58 15.09
N ASN A 6 -7.75 -25.46 15.53
CA ASN A 6 -7.46 -24.32 14.67
C ASN A 6 -6.61 -24.69 13.45
N GLU A 7 -5.71 -25.67 13.58
CA GLU A 7 -4.87 -26.16 12.48
C GLU A 7 -5.69 -26.79 11.35
N CYS A 8 -6.79 -27.47 11.68
CA CYS A 8 -7.70 -28.03 10.70
C CYS A 8 -8.41 -26.90 9.94
N PHE A 9 -8.91 -25.89 10.64
CA PHE A 9 -9.52 -24.71 10.02
C PHE A 9 -8.53 -23.94 9.14
N LEU A 10 -7.29 -23.74 9.59
CA LEU A 10 -6.23 -23.11 8.79
C LEU A 10 -6.00 -23.89 7.48
N LYS A 11 -5.90 -25.22 7.54
CA LYS A 11 -5.78 -26.05 6.34
C LYS A 11 -6.98 -25.90 5.42
N ILE A 12 -8.20 -25.90 5.96
CA ILE A 12 -9.42 -25.74 5.16
C ILE A 12 -9.40 -24.38 4.45
N PHE A 13 -9.22 -23.29 5.19
CA PHE A 13 -9.25 -21.94 4.63
C PHE A 13 -8.09 -21.66 3.67
N ASN A 14 -6.90 -22.20 3.94
CA ASN A 14 -5.76 -22.10 3.01
C ASN A 14 -5.99 -22.89 1.71
N ASN A 15 -6.71 -24.01 1.75
CA ASN A 15 -7.09 -24.72 0.52
C ASN A 15 -8.12 -23.92 -0.27
N LEU A 16 -9.09 -23.29 0.41
CA LEU A 16 -9.99 -22.36 -0.27
C LEU A 16 -9.19 -21.25 -0.97
N GLN A 17 -8.13 -20.73 -0.33
CA GLN A 17 -7.28 -19.67 -0.88
C GLN A 17 -6.60 -19.98 -2.24
N ARG A 18 -6.42 -21.25 -2.60
CA ARG A 18 -5.62 -21.61 -3.80
C ARG A 18 -6.39 -21.58 -5.11
N ASP A 19 -7.72 -21.60 -5.10
CA ASP A 19 -8.43 -22.08 -6.29
C ASP A 19 -8.90 -21.00 -7.28
N ASN A 20 -9.29 -19.76 -6.93
CA ASN A 20 -9.80 -18.80 -7.93
C ASN A 20 -9.80 -17.32 -7.46
N GLY A 21 -8.92 -16.47 -8.01
CA GLY A 21 -8.61 -15.11 -7.53
C GLY A 21 -9.76 -14.15 -7.16
N ASP A 22 -10.89 -14.15 -7.88
CA ASP A 22 -11.97 -13.14 -7.66
C ASP A 22 -13.18 -13.64 -6.86
N LEU A 23 -13.59 -14.91 -7.02
CA LEU A 23 -14.73 -15.49 -6.30
C LEU A 23 -14.37 -15.87 -4.86
N LEU A 24 -13.08 -16.15 -4.62
CA LEU A 24 -12.51 -16.62 -3.37
C LEU A 24 -12.65 -15.67 -2.19
N HIS A 25 -12.42 -14.37 -2.41
CA HIS A 25 -12.43 -13.43 -1.29
C HIS A 25 -13.85 -13.25 -0.73
N LYS A 26 -14.89 -13.50 -1.56
CA LYS A 26 -16.29 -13.49 -1.15
C LYS A 26 -16.59 -14.61 -0.16
N ASP A 27 -16.10 -15.83 -0.41
CA ASP A 27 -16.36 -16.99 0.44
C ASP A 27 -15.64 -16.88 1.79
N LEU A 28 -14.39 -16.40 1.81
CA LEU A 28 -13.66 -16.14 3.05
C LEU A 28 -14.29 -14.97 3.84
N PHE A 29 -14.79 -13.93 3.17
CA PHE A 29 -15.57 -12.88 3.83
C PHE A 29 -16.84 -13.41 4.49
N SER A 30 -17.58 -14.30 3.82
CA SER A 30 -18.75 -14.96 4.43
C SER A 30 -18.36 -15.77 5.66
N CYS A 31 -17.20 -16.41 5.63
CA CYS A 31 -16.68 -17.18 6.76
C CYS A 31 -16.27 -16.32 7.97
N LEU A 32 -15.94 -15.02 7.78
CA LEU A 32 -15.74 -14.08 8.90
C LEU A 32 -16.98 -13.92 9.78
N LEU A 33 -18.17 -14.03 9.16
CA LEU A 33 -19.45 -13.75 9.81
C LEU A 33 -20.00 -14.95 10.59
N VAL A 34 -19.37 -16.12 10.48
CA VAL A 34 -19.88 -17.38 11.06
C VAL A 34 -19.76 -17.37 12.58
N ASN A 35 -18.54 -17.16 13.12
CA ASN A 35 -18.31 -17.06 14.55
C ASN A 35 -16.94 -16.41 14.87
N ARG A 36 -16.72 -16.10 16.15
CA ARG A 36 -15.49 -15.45 16.63
C ARG A 36 -14.22 -16.26 16.40
N GLN A 37 -14.29 -17.58 16.42
CA GLN A 37 -13.12 -18.45 16.18
C GLN A 37 -12.70 -18.37 14.71
N TRP A 38 -13.66 -18.47 13.80
CA TRP A 38 -13.42 -18.36 12.36
C TRP A 38 -12.89 -16.98 11.98
N CYS A 39 -13.51 -15.93 12.52
CA CYS A 39 -13.05 -14.55 12.33
C CYS A 39 -11.56 -14.39 12.68
N ARG A 40 -11.10 -14.93 13.82
CA ARG A 40 -9.70 -14.84 14.25
C ARG A 40 -8.72 -15.58 13.35
N ILE A 41 -9.15 -16.64 12.69
CA ILE A 41 -8.30 -17.43 11.80
C ILE A 41 -8.25 -16.77 10.41
N ILE A 42 -9.39 -16.29 9.93
CA ILE A 42 -9.53 -15.77 8.57
C ILE A 42 -9.01 -14.34 8.44
N VAL A 43 -9.14 -13.49 9.46
CA VAL A 43 -8.63 -12.11 9.40
C VAL A 43 -7.15 -12.06 9.01
N PRO A 44 -6.22 -12.81 9.64
CA PRO A 44 -4.84 -12.86 9.21
C PRO A 44 -4.64 -13.38 7.77
N ILE A 45 -5.43 -14.37 7.34
CA ILE A 45 -5.35 -14.95 5.98
C ILE A 45 -5.77 -13.92 4.93
N LEU A 46 -6.88 -13.21 5.15
CA LEU A 46 -7.36 -12.18 4.23
C LEU A 46 -6.40 -10.99 4.17
N TRP A 47 -5.86 -10.58 5.31
CA TRP A 47 -4.99 -9.41 5.39
C TRP A 47 -3.53 -9.70 5.05
N SER A 48 -3.11 -10.97 4.96
CA SER A 48 -1.75 -11.28 4.53
C SER A 48 -1.54 -10.89 3.07
N ASN A 49 -2.54 -11.04 2.23
CA ASN A 49 -2.40 -10.74 0.81
C ASN A 49 -3.58 -9.91 0.26
N PRO A 50 -3.58 -8.58 0.44
CA PRO A 50 -4.67 -7.72 -0.03
C PRO A 50 -4.65 -7.48 -1.55
N LEU A 51 -3.97 -8.32 -2.35
CA LEU A 51 -3.71 -8.23 -3.80
C LEU A 51 -4.76 -7.47 -4.61
N ILE A 52 -6.05 -7.80 -4.47
CA ILE A 52 -7.15 -7.26 -5.27
C ILE A 52 -7.95 -6.17 -4.51
N HIS A 53 -7.73 -6.03 -3.21
CA HIS A 53 -8.52 -5.16 -2.33
C HIS A 53 -7.83 -3.86 -1.93
N PHE A 54 -6.57 -3.63 -2.28
CA PHE A 54 -6.00 -2.29 -2.08
C PHE A 54 -6.80 -1.20 -2.80
N SER A 55 -7.48 -1.53 -3.91
CA SER A 55 -8.47 -0.66 -4.58
C SER A 55 -9.73 -0.36 -3.74
N ASN A 56 -9.87 -0.93 -2.54
CA ASN A 56 -11.00 -0.68 -1.65
C ASN A 56 -10.66 0.43 -0.65
N LYS A 57 -11.34 1.57 -0.77
CA LYS A 57 -11.22 2.71 0.16
C LYS A 57 -11.29 2.35 1.65
N LYS A 58 -12.01 1.28 2.04
CA LYS A 58 -12.09 0.83 3.43
C LYS A 58 -10.77 0.30 3.96
N LEU A 59 -9.97 -0.39 3.13
CA LEU A 59 -8.64 -0.86 3.54
C LEU A 59 -7.70 0.32 3.76
N ILE A 60 -7.70 1.29 2.85
CA ILE A 60 -6.92 2.52 2.99
C ILE A 60 -7.32 3.27 4.26
N ARG A 61 -8.62 3.43 4.52
CA ARG A 61 -9.13 4.03 5.77
C ARG A 61 -8.61 3.31 7.01
N ILE A 62 -8.65 1.97 7.04
CA ILE A 62 -8.10 1.18 8.16
C ILE A 62 -6.59 1.42 8.31
N CYS A 63 -5.83 1.46 7.21
CA CYS A 63 -4.39 1.72 7.26
C CYS A 63 -4.10 3.14 7.79
N LEU A 64 -4.86 4.15 7.35
CA LEU A 64 -4.76 5.53 7.82
C LEU A 64 -5.03 5.66 9.33
N LEU A 65 -6.01 4.92 9.87
CA LEU A 65 -6.31 4.86 11.31
C LEU A 65 -5.16 4.28 12.15
N THR A 66 -4.23 3.55 11.52
CA THR A 66 -3.10 2.89 12.20
C THR A 66 -1.78 3.65 12.10
N LEU A 67 -1.78 4.81 11.43
CA LEU A 67 -0.59 5.67 11.34
C LEU A 67 -0.21 6.21 12.73
N ASN A 68 1.07 6.18 13.04
CA ASN A 68 1.61 6.85 14.23
C ASN A 68 1.87 8.34 13.95
N SER A 69 2.29 9.09 14.98
CA SER A 69 2.57 10.53 14.84
C SER A 69 3.66 10.83 13.82
N GLU A 70 4.70 9.99 13.72
CA GLU A 70 5.81 10.16 12.78
C GLU A 70 5.34 10.01 11.32
N GLU A 71 4.54 8.99 11.02
CA GLU A 71 4.01 8.74 9.68
C GLU A 71 2.99 9.81 9.25
N GLN A 72 2.27 10.39 10.21
CA GLN A 72 1.34 11.50 9.97
C GLN A 72 2.06 12.81 9.65
N THR A 73 3.35 12.97 10.00
CA THR A 73 4.09 14.23 9.74
C THR A 73 4.16 14.57 8.25
N LEU A 74 4.27 13.56 7.38
CA LEU A 74 4.30 13.71 5.92
C LEU A 74 2.99 14.31 5.37
N LEU A 75 1.89 14.21 6.12
CA LEU A 75 0.55 14.63 5.71
C LEU A 75 0.21 16.05 6.16
N ILE A 76 0.95 16.61 7.13
CA ILE A 76 0.72 17.95 7.69
C ILE A 76 0.72 19.05 6.60
N PRO A 77 1.65 19.07 5.63
CA PRO A 77 1.68 20.11 4.58
C PRO A 77 0.41 20.13 3.72
N PHE A 78 -0.28 18.98 3.63
CA PHE A 78 -1.46 18.80 2.79
C PHE A 78 -2.78 19.05 3.54
N LYS A 79 -2.74 19.30 4.87
CA LYS A 79 -3.92 19.61 5.69
C LYS A 79 -5.07 18.60 5.53
N ILE A 80 -4.74 17.31 5.40
CA ILE A 80 -5.73 16.24 5.22
C ILE A 80 -6.42 15.97 6.55
N THR A 81 -7.75 15.86 6.52
CA THR A 81 -8.51 15.31 7.65
C THR A 81 -8.36 13.80 7.65
N LEU A 82 -7.63 13.26 8.63
CA LEU A 82 -7.52 11.81 8.79
C LEU A 82 -8.80 11.23 9.39
N PRO A 83 -9.13 9.97 9.06
CA PRO A 83 -10.20 9.26 9.73
C PRO A 83 -9.97 9.25 11.26
N ASN A 84 -11.03 9.50 12.03
CA ASN A 84 -10.98 9.54 13.50
C ASN A 84 -11.88 8.48 14.15
N ASP A 85 -12.10 7.36 13.45
CA ASP A 85 -12.87 6.24 13.96
C ASP A 85 -12.14 5.52 15.12
N PRO A 86 -12.87 4.75 15.95
CA PRO A 86 -12.24 3.85 16.91
C PRO A 86 -11.22 2.93 16.25
N LYS A 87 -10.12 2.67 16.96
CA LYS A 87 -9.05 1.81 16.46
C LYS A 87 -9.60 0.42 16.09
N PRO A 88 -9.13 -0.18 14.99
CA PRO A 88 -9.56 -1.52 14.60
C PRO A 88 -9.26 -2.55 15.69
N LEU A 89 -10.15 -3.54 15.85
CA LEU A 89 -10.01 -4.60 16.85
C LEU A 89 -8.77 -5.47 16.62
N PHE A 90 -8.42 -5.72 15.36
CA PHE A 90 -7.27 -6.51 14.97
C PHE A 90 -6.12 -5.60 14.55
N ASN A 91 -4.88 -6.07 14.77
CA ASN A 91 -3.70 -5.44 14.21
C ASN A 91 -3.53 -5.85 12.74
N TYR A 92 -4.47 -5.40 11.91
CA TYR A 92 -4.62 -5.79 10.52
C TYR A 92 -3.33 -5.62 9.70
N THR A 93 -2.64 -4.50 9.87
CA THR A 93 -1.43 -4.17 9.11
C THR A 93 -0.25 -5.07 9.46
N SER A 94 -0.23 -5.67 10.66
CA SER A 94 0.81 -6.61 11.04
C SER A 94 0.78 -7.94 10.29
N TYR A 95 -0.36 -8.28 9.66
CA TYR A 95 -0.54 -9.51 8.91
C TYR A 95 -0.04 -9.40 7.47
N ILE A 96 0.08 -8.19 6.91
CA ILE A 96 0.39 -7.95 5.50
C ILE A 96 1.73 -8.55 5.11
N THR A 97 1.74 -9.46 4.14
CA THR A 97 2.96 -10.04 3.56
C THR A 97 3.28 -9.45 2.19
N PHE A 98 2.31 -8.78 1.55
CA PHE A 98 2.46 -8.21 0.21
C PHE A 98 1.81 -6.83 0.07
N VAL A 99 2.53 -5.88 -0.50
CA VAL A 99 2.01 -4.57 -0.91
C VAL A 99 2.07 -4.47 -2.43
N SER A 100 0.89 -4.33 -3.06
CA SER A 100 0.73 -4.34 -4.52
C SER A 100 0.80 -2.95 -5.16
N ASN A 101 0.88 -2.93 -6.49
CA ASN A 101 0.72 -1.71 -7.30
C ASN A 101 -0.66 -1.02 -7.17
N TYR A 102 -1.68 -1.73 -6.68
CA TYR A 102 -3.02 -1.17 -6.46
C TYR A 102 -3.11 -0.22 -5.25
N LEU A 103 -2.05 -0.08 -4.45
CA LEU A 103 -2.03 0.87 -3.33
C LEU A 103 -2.36 2.29 -3.79
N ASN A 104 -1.77 2.75 -4.90
CA ASN A 104 -2.03 4.09 -5.44
C ASN A 104 -3.50 4.24 -5.86
N SER A 105 -4.04 3.26 -6.58
CA SER A 105 -5.45 3.26 -6.99
C SER A 105 -6.40 3.28 -5.78
N GLY A 106 -6.05 2.59 -4.71
CA GLY A 106 -6.78 2.65 -3.44
C GLY A 106 -6.77 4.02 -2.79
N ILE A 107 -5.59 4.67 -2.77
CA ILE A 107 -5.44 6.03 -2.24
C ILE A 107 -6.27 7.01 -3.07
N ASP A 108 -6.21 6.89 -4.40
CA ASP A 108 -7.01 7.70 -5.32
C ASP A 108 -8.51 7.52 -5.07
N ASP A 109 -8.99 6.27 -4.93
CA ASP A 109 -10.40 5.99 -4.62
C ASP A 109 -10.78 6.57 -3.25
N TRP A 110 -9.97 6.38 -2.21
CA TRP A 110 -10.24 6.96 -0.90
C TRP A 110 -10.32 8.49 -0.95
N LEU A 111 -9.35 9.16 -1.57
CA LEU A 111 -9.33 10.61 -1.73
C LEU A 111 -10.53 11.14 -2.51
N TYR A 112 -10.92 10.44 -3.58
CA TYR A 112 -12.09 10.78 -4.37
C TYR A 112 -13.36 10.73 -3.51
N ASN A 113 -13.53 9.66 -2.73
CA ASN A 113 -14.70 9.49 -1.88
C ASN A 113 -14.77 10.50 -0.72
N GLU A 114 -13.66 10.77 -0.03
CA GLU A 114 -13.64 11.76 1.06
C GLU A 114 -14.01 13.16 0.54
N ARG A 115 -13.47 13.56 -0.63
CA ARG A 115 -13.87 14.82 -1.28
C ARG A 115 -15.35 14.84 -1.64
N CYS A 116 -15.88 13.72 -2.12
CA CYS A 116 -17.28 13.58 -2.47
C CYS A 116 -18.23 13.56 -1.25
N GLU A 117 -17.76 13.14 -0.07
CA GLU A 117 -18.52 13.16 1.18
C GLU A 117 -18.49 14.56 1.84
N THR A 118 -17.41 15.32 1.67
CA THR A 118 -17.30 16.70 2.18
C THR A 118 -17.98 17.75 1.29
N ASP A 119 -18.04 17.53 -0.03
CA ASP A 119 -18.75 18.40 -0.97
C ASP A 119 -20.14 17.82 -1.29
N ASN A 120 -21.19 18.21 -0.55
CA ASN A 120 -22.57 17.96 -1.02
C ASN A 120 -22.90 18.69 -2.34
N ASP A 121 -21.98 19.52 -2.86
CA ASP A 121 -22.18 20.37 -4.03
C ASP A 121 -21.79 19.71 -5.38
N TRP A 122 -20.95 18.66 -5.37
CA TRP A 122 -20.55 18.00 -6.63
C TRP A 122 -21.69 17.17 -7.26
N ARG A 123 -22.60 16.63 -6.44
CA ARG A 123 -23.83 15.94 -6.89
C ARG A 123 -24.75 16.87 -7.68
N SER A 124 -24.76 18.16 -7.36
CA SER A 124 -25.54 19.20 -8.04
C SER A 124 -25.02 19.50 -9.45
N ASN A 125 -23.73 19.28 -9.70
CA ASN A 125 -23.03 19.79 -10.89
C ASN A 125 -22.80 18.77 -12.01
N GLN A 126 -23.12 17.48 -11.83
CA GLN A 126 -23.06 16.52 -12.95
C GLN A 126 -24.24 16.60 -13.93
N ASN A 127 -25.34 17.29 -13.56
CA ASN A 127 -26.49 17.50 -14.45
C ASN A 127 -26.44 18.82 -15.24
N ARG A 128 -25.36 19.60 -15.14
CA ARG A 128 -25.06 20.64 -16.12
C ARG A 128 -23.76 20.28 -16.82
N SER A 129 -23.80 20.26 -18.14
CA SER A 129 -22.65 20.38 -19.01
C SER A 129 -21.89 21.67 -18.70
N TYR A 130 -21.16 21.70 -17.59
CA TYR A 130 -20.30 22.79 -17.17
C TYR A 130 -18.87 22.29 -17.31
N GLN A 131 -18.25 22.58 -18.45
CA GLN A 131 -16.79 22.55 -18.55
C GLN A 131 -16.28 23.83 -17.88
N PRO A 132 -15.54 23.75 -16.76
CA PRO A 132 -14.97 24.94 -16.17
C PRO A 132 -13.76 25.37 -17.01
N SER A 133 -13.79 26.59 -17.54
CA SER A 133 -12.67 27.21 -18.25
C SER A 133 -11.60 27.67 -17.26
N TYR A 134 -10.69 26.78 -16.88
CA TYR A 134 -9.54 27.12 -16.03
C TYR A 134 -8.22 26.78 -16.71
N GLY A 135 -7.72 27.72 -17.53
CA GLY A 135 -6.33 27.75 -18.00
C GLY A 135 -5.41 28.33 -16.93
N SER A 136 -4.19 27.81 -16.80
CA SER A 136 -3.16 28.09 -15.79
C SER A 136 -3.20 27.24 -14.49
N ASN A 137 -4.36 27.09 -13.82
CA ASN A 137 -4.40 26.38 -12.53
C ASN A 137 -4.48 24.85 -12.57
N ARG A 138 -4.77 24.23 -13.72
CA ARG A 138 -4.81 22.76 -13.84
C ARG A 138 -3.48 22.10 -13.46
N HIS A 139 -2.36 22.70 -13.87
CA HIS A 139 -1.05 22.12 -13.65
C HIS A 139 -0.66 22.12 -12.18
N LEU A 140 -0.90 23.23 -11.47
CA LEU A 140 -0.67 23.33 -10.02
C LEU A 140 -1.58 22.37 -9.24
N MET A 141 -2.83 22.21 -9.65
CA MET A 141 -3.77 21.27 -9.03
C MET A 141 -3.33 19.81 -9.22
N ILE A 142 -2.82 19.46 -10.41
CA ILE A 142 -2.28 18.12 -10.71
C ILE A 142 -1.06 17.84 -9.84
N TYR A 143 -0.07 18.75 -9.76
CA TYR A 143 1.10 18.54 -8.91
C TYR A 143 0.76 18.47 -7.44
N TYR A 144 -0.17 19.30 -6.96
CA TYR A 144 -0.63 19.22 -5.58
C TYR A 144 -1.29 17.88 -5.29
N TYR A 145 -2.15 17.39 -6.21
CA TYR A 145 -2.78 16.08 -6.09
C TYR A 145 -1.76 14.94 -6.10
N GLU A 146 -0.80 14.98 -7.02
CA GLU A 146 0.27 13.99 -7.10
C GLU A 146 1.15 14.00 -5.84
N GLY A 147 1.50 15.18 -5.33
CA GLY A 147 2.22 15.35 -4.07
C GLY A 147 1.44 14.77 -2.88
N LEU A 148 0.13 15.01 -2.84
CA LEU A 148 -0.78 14.48 -1.82
C LEU A 148 -0.84 12.94 -1.85
N VAL A 149 -1.07 12.35 -3.02
CA VAL A 149 -1.09 10.89 -3.18
C VAL A 149 0.25 10.29 -2.78
N ASN A 150 1.36 10.91 -3.19
CA ASN A 150 2.70 10.47 -2.82
C ASN A 150 2.96 10.56 -1.31
N ALA A 151 2.48 11.61 -0.63
CA ALA A 151 2.62 11.74 0.82
C ALA A 151 1.88 10.63 1.57
N ILE A 152 0.61 10.36 1.21
CA ILE A 152 -0.16 9.24 1.78
C ILE A 152 0.54 7.91 1.51
N LYS A 153 0.99 7.69 0.27
CA LYS A 153 1.72 6.48 -0.11
C LYS A 153 2.97 6.28 0.74
N CYS A 154 3.79 7.32 0.92
CA CYS A 154 4.99 7.25 1.76
C CYS A 154 4.64 6.96 3.23
N SER A 155 3.62 7.62 3.80
CA SER A 155 3.15 7.32 5.15
C SER A 155 2.71 5.86 5.31
N LEU A 156 1.96 5.33 4.34
CA LEU A 156 1.49 3.95 4.36
C LEU A 156 2.63 2.95 4.19
N ILE A 157 3.58 3.19 3.28
CA ILE A 157 4.77 2.34 3.11
C ILE A 157 5.57 2.31 4.41
N LYS A 158 5.86 3.47 5.01
CA LYS A 158 6.57 3.56 6.29
C LYS A 158 5.83 2.79 7.40
N MET A 159 4.51 2.91 7.44
CA MET A 159 3.68 2.14 8.36
C MET A 159 3.76 0.62 8.12
N PHE A 160 3.73 0.15 6.87
CA PHE A 160 3.87 -1.28 6.57
C PHE A 160 5.25 -1.81 6.95
N LEU A 161 6.31 -1.04 6.71
CA LEU A 161 7.67 -1.41 7.12
C LEU A 161 7.78 -1.57 8.64
N ARG A 162 7.13 -0.70 9.41
CA ARG A 162 7.08 -0.76 10.88
C ARG A 162 6.20 -1.89 11.41
N THR A 163 4.99 -2.05 10.87
CA THR A 163 3.94 -2.89 11.48
C THR A 163 3.98 -4.33 11.01
N SER A 164 4.30 -4.56 9.74
CA SER A 164 4.29 -5.90 9.18
C SER A 164 5.47 -6.71 9.68
N LYS A 165 5.17 -7.90 10.19
CA LYS A 165 6.16 -8.85 10.68
C LYS A 165 6.75 -9.72 9.57
N ASN A 166 6.02 -9.90 8.47
CA ASN A 166 6.33 -10.87 7.43
C ASN A 166 6.18 -10.25 6.02
N LEU A 167 6.37 -8.92 5.89
CA LEU A 167 6.33 -8.26 4.60
C LEU A 167 7.48 -8.79 3.75
N ASP A 168 7.11 -9.52 2.71
CA ASP A 168 8.00 -10.27 1.84
C ASP A 168 8.15 -9.57 0.49
N ASN A 169 7.03 -9.11 -0.06
CA ASN A 169 6.96 -8.55 -1.40
C ASN A 169 6.44 -7.10 -1.33
N LEU A 170 7.17 -6.15 -1.92
CA LEU A 170 6.83 -4.73 -1.93
C LEU A 170 6.92 -4.14 -3.34
N ILE A 171 5.78 -3.75 -3.89
CA ILE A 171 5.70 -3.04 -5.17
C ILE A 171 5.49 -1.55 -4.90
N ILE A 172 6.39 -0.73 -5.45
CA ILE A 172 6.42 0.71 -5.28
C ILE A 172 6.19 1.37 -6.64
N ASN A 173 5.12 2.13 -6.74
CA ASN A 173 4.79 2.87 -7.95
C ASN A 173 5.06 4.36 -7.79
N GLY A 174 5.76 4.94 -8.76
CA GLY A 174 6.08 6.36 -8.81
C GLY A 174 7.23 6.73 -7.88
N ILE A 175 7.19 7.97 -7.40
CA ILE A 175 8.29 8.61 -6.68
C ILE A 175 8.32 8.22 -5.19
N ILE A 176 9.52 7.90 -4.68
CA ILE A 176 9.87 7.93 -3.25
C ILE A 176 11.18 8.71 -3.11
N HIS A 177 11.09 9.96 -2.68
CA HIS A 177 12.26 10.81 -2.42
C HIS A 177 12.68 10.82 -0.94
N ASP A 178 11.99 10.05 -0.10
CA ASP A 178 12.32 9.95 1.31
C ASP A 178 13.45 8.94 1.53
N LYS A 179 14.63 9.48 1.82
CA LYS A 179 15.84 8.71 2.12
C LYS A 179 15.63 7.69 3.25
N MET A 180 14.91 8.08 4.30
CA MET A 180 14.69 7.20 5.46
C MET A 180 13.80 6.03 5.07
N ILE A 181 12.77 6.25 4.25
CA ILE A 181 11.93 5.15 3.74
C ILE A 181 12.76 4.17 2.91
N LEU A 182 13.65 4.66 2.03
CA LEU A 182 14.54 3.80 1.27
C LEU A 182 15.46 2.98 2.19
N GLU A 183 16.04 3.60 3.21
CA GLU A 183 16.87 2.90 4.21
C GLU A 183 16.07 1.82 4.96
N ASP A 184 14.84 2.12 5.39
CA ASP A 184 13.97 1.18 6.10
C ASP A 184 13.58 -0.01 5.21
N ILE A 185 13.27 0.22 3.92
CA ILE A 185 12.96 -0.84 2.94
C ILE A 185 14.13 -1.82 2.88
N TYR A 186 15.35 -1.31 2.69
CA TYR A 186 16.52 -2.16 2.51
C TYR A 186 17.08 -2.75 3.80
N ARG A 187 16.77 -2.20 4.98
CA ARG A 187 17.12 -2.82 6.26
C ARG A 187 16.15 -3.93 6.66
N LYS A 188 14.95 -3.95 6.09
CA LYS A 188 13.92 -4.93 6.43
C LYS A 188 14.27 -6.30 5.89
N THR A 189 14.74 -7.17 6.78
CA THR A 189 15.21 -8.53 6.48
C THR A 189 14.12 -9.49 6.03
N THR A 190 12.84 -9.12 6.19
CA THR A 190 11.71 -9.95 5.78
C THR A 190 11.40 -9.79 4.31
N ILE A 191 11.79 -8.66 3.69
CA ILE A 191 11.51 -8.39 2.28
C ILE A 191 12.49 -9.19 1.43
N THR A 192 11.98 -10.06 0.57
CA THR A 192 12.76 -10.82 -0.41
C THR A 192 12.59 -10.29 -1.83
N THR A 193 11.52 -9.56 -2.10
CA THR A 193 11.19 -9.04 -3.44
C THR A 193 10.78 -7.58 -3.39
N ILE A 194 11.46 -6.75 -4.18
CA ILE A 194 11.09 -5.35 -4.39
C ILE A 194 10.90 -5.10 -5.88
N LYS A 195 9.81 -4.42 -6.23
CA LYS A 195 9.59 -3.93 -7.59
C LYS A 195 9.33 -2.44 -7.57
N PHE A 196 10.16 -1.68 -8.28
CA PHE A 196 9.88 -0.27 -8.56
C PHE A 196 9.24 -0.16 -9.93
N SER A 197 8.14 0.59 -10.04
CA SER A 197 7.52 0.89 -11.33
C SER A 197 7.31 2.39 -11.48
N TYR A 198 7.62 2.94 -12.65
CA TYR A 198 7.46 4.37 -12.95
C TYR A 198 8.21 5.31 -11.98
N SER A 199 9.30 4.83 -11.37
CA SER A 199 10.11 5.60 -10.42
C SER A 199 11.24 6.34 -11.15
N SER A 200 11.50 7.58 -10.73
CA SER A 200 12.69 8.35 -11.11
C SER A 200 13.59 8.50 -9.91
N PHE A 201 14.85 8.08 -10.05
CA PHE A 201 15.86 8.20 -9.01
C PHE A 201 16.90 9.25 -9.40
N ASN A 202 17.23 10.14 -8.49
CA ASN A 202 18.36 11.05 -8.65
C ASN A 202 19.71 10.34 -8.35
N SER A 203 20.83 11.02 -8.58
CA SER A 203 22.17 10.43 -8.40
C SER A 203 22.48 10.04 -6.95
N GLU A 204 22.01 10.81 -5.96
CA GLU A 204 22.23 10.53 -4.54
C GLU A 204 21.42 9.31 -4.09
N GLU A 205 20.16 9.22 -4.50
CA GLU A 205 19.28 8.07 -4.24
C GLU A 205 19.85 6.79 -4.84
N ARG A 206 20.34 6.83 -6.09
CA ARG A 206 20.99 5.68 -6.73
C ARG A 206 22.24 5.25 -5.96
N LYS A 207 23.07 6.19 -5.50
CA LYS A 207 24.27 5.86 -4.72
C LYS A 207 23.92 5.20 -3.40
N LEU A 208 22.94 5.75 -2.67
CA LEU A 208 22.44 5.17 -1.43
C LEU A 208 21.89 3.77 -1.64
N PHE A 209 21.04 3.62 -2.66
CA PHE A 209 20.44 2.36 -3.06
C PHE A 209 21.50 1.27 -3.22
N MET A 210 22.60 1.58 -3.90
CA MET A 210 23.71 0.66 -4.07
C MET A 210 24.45 0.32 -2.79
N GLU A 211 24.70 1.31 -1.94
CA GLU A 211 25.35 1.07 -0.65
C GLU A 211 24.53 0.09 0.21
N ILE A 212 23.21 0.27 0.27
CA ILE A 212 22.37 -0.59 1.11
C ILE A 212 22.14 -1.95 0.47
N LEU A 213 21.94 -2.02 -0.86
CA LEU A 213 21.82 -3.28 -1.57
C LEU A 213 23.03 -4.18 -1.39
N ASN A 214 24.23 -3.61 -1.32
CA ASN A 214 25.45 -4.38 -1.09
C ASN A 214 25.52 -4.99 0.32
N ARG A 215 24.76 -4.45 1.28
CA ARG A 215 24.67 -4.97 2.66
C ARG A 215 23.44 -5.85 2.87
N ASN A 216 22.41 -5.73 2.04
CA ASN A 216 21.21 -6.55 2.14
C ASN A 216 21.48 -7.95 1.57
N ILE A 217 21.28 -8.97 2.41
CA ILE A 217 21.47 -10.39 2.08
C ILE A 217 20.16 -11.16 1.92
N THR A 218 19.01 -10.51 2.15
CA THR A 218 17.69 -11.16 2.17
C THR A 218 16.92 -10.94 0.88
N LEU A 219 17.24 -9.88 0.14
CA LEU A 219 16.63 -9.54 -1.14
C LEU A 219 17.11 -10.54 -2.20
N THR A 220 16.16 -11.32 -2.71
CA THR A 220 16.38 -12.33 -3.76
C THR A 220 15.95 -11.83 -5.13
N SER A 221 15.07 -10.84 -5.17
CA SER A 221 14.52 -10.28 -6.40
C SER A 221 14.38 -8.78 -6.30
N LEU A 222 14.92 -8.08 -7.30
CA LEU A 222 14.79 -6.64 -7.44
C LEU A 222 14.50 -6.34 -8.91
N SER A 223 13.39 -5.65 -9.18
CA SER A 223 13.00 -5.32 -10.55
C SER A 223 12.62 -3.85 -10.69
N PHE A 224 12.87 -3.32 -11.88
CA PHE A 224 12.57 -1.96 -12.27
C PHE A 224 11.76 -1.96 -13.57
N GLU A 225 10.52 -1.52 -13.49
CA GLU A 225 9.65 -1.40 -14.65
C GLU A 225 9.45 0.08 -14.99
N ASN A 226 9.79 0.48 -16.23
CA ASN A 226 9.62 1.87 -16.67
C ASN A 226 10.31 2.91 -15.74
N CYS A 227 11.41 2.53 -15.09
CA CYS A 227 12.19 3.42 -14.23
C CYS A 227 13.28 4.17 -14.98
N LYS A 228 13.46 5.45 -14.66
CA LYS A 228 14.55 6.27 -15.23
C LYS A 228 15.82 6.13 -14.37
N LEU A 229 16.60 5.09 -14.65
CA LEU A 229 17.83 4.76 -13.93
C LEU A 229 19.09 5.42 -14.51
N GLY A 230 19.02 6.02 -15.70
CA GLY A 230 20.19 6.57 -16.40
C GLY A 230 21.21 5.50 -16.82
N SER A 231 22.26 5.90 -17.54
CA SER A 231 23.30 4.99 -18.01
C SER A 231 24.08 4.31 -16.87
N GLU A 232 24.35 5.05 -15.80
CA GLU A 232 25.06 4.54 -14.62
C GLU A 232 24.23 3.51 -13.83
N GLY A 233 22.92 3.69 -13.71
CA GLY A 233 22.06 2.76 -12.96
C GLY A 233 21.86 1.41 -13.66
N GLY A 234 21.85 1.39 -14.99
CA GLY A 234 21.72 0.14 -15.76
C GLY A 234 22.96 -0.75 -15.68
N GLN A 235 24.15 -0.16 -15.64
CA GLN A 235 25.41 -0.88 -15.58
C GLN A 235 25.61 -1.59 -14.23
N VAL A 236 25.15 -0.96 -13.15
CA VAL A 236 25.31 -1.45 -11.79
C VAL A 236 24.30 -2.56 -11.44
N LEU A 237 23.11 -2.57 -12.05
CA LEU A 237 22.15 -3.66 -11.86
C LEU A 237 22.57 -4.95 -12.56
N ALA A 238 23.29 -4.85 -13.68
CA ALA A 238 23.81 -5.99 -14.42
C ALA A 238 24.90 -6.78 -13.64
N GLU A 239 25.46 -6.22 -12.57
CA GLU A 239 26.45 -6.91 -11.72
C GLU A 239 25.80 -7.81 -10.65
N LYS A 240 24.47 -7.76 -10.47
CA LYS A 240 23.73 -8.50 -9.44
C LYS A 240 22.65 -9.46 -9.96
N GLU A 241 22.38 -9.50 -11.27
CA GLU A 241 21.61 -10.59 -11.92
C GLU A 241 22.51 -11.80 -12.19
#